data_AF-A0A1Y6KU58-F1
#
_entry.id   AF-A0A1Y6KU58-F1
#
_cell.length_a   1.000
_cell.length_b   1.000
_cell.length_c   1.000
_cell.angle_alpha   90.00
_cell.angle_beta   90.00
_cell.angle_gamma   90.00
#
_symmetry.space_group_name_H-M   'P 1'
#
loop_
_entity.id
_entity.type
_entity.pdbx_description
1 polymer ?
#
loop_
_entity_poly.entity_id
_entity_poly.type
_entity_poly.pdbx_seq_one_letter_code
_entity_poly.pdbx_strand_id
1 'polypeptide(L)'
;MKSNPVFRSLRSELDIPNAEPLRILRRRAQKSKRLKCPRPSKIPTQYKAYIKSVFWSERRERYFRKHGKRCAVCRTTEGINLHHKVYGNYGSEPDADLMPLCGRHHIGFHTQHGVKRDMRADTAEYVHGAAFEEEAERVMRSI
;
A
#
# COMPACT_ATOMS: atom_id res chain seq x y z
N MET A 1 62.88 -24.67 -12.88
CA MET A 1 61.98 -25.05 -11.76
C MET A 1 62.26 -24.13 -10.59
N LYS A 2 61.27 -23.29 -10.26
CA LYS A 2 60.98 -22.60 -8.99
C LYS A 2 62.12 -22.34 -8.00
N SER A 3 62.56 -21.09 -7.92
CA SER A 3 63.01 -20.49 -6.67
C SER A 3 62.60 -19.01 -6.63
N ASN A 4 61.67 -18.72 -5.72
CA ASN A 4 61.36 -17.40 -5.18
C ASN A 4 61.25 -17.66 -3.69
N PRO A 5 61.98 -16.96 -2.82
CA PRO A 5 61.34 -15.80 -2.21
C PRO A 5 62.29 -14.68 -1.73
N VAL A 6 61.64 -13.64 -1.22
CA VAL A 6 62.12 -12.59 -0.31
C VAL A 6 62.72 -11.36 -0.99
N PHE A 7 61.89 -10.33 -1.16
CA PHE A 7 62.25 -9.04 -0.58
C PHE A 7 61.03 -8.30 -0.08
N ARG A 8 61.01 -8.11 1.24
CA ARG A 8 60.04 -7.35 2.00
C ARG A 8 60.45 -5.88 1.90
N SER A 9 59.48 -5.01 1.61
CA SER A 9 59.35 -3.63 2.09
C SER A 9 60.49 -2.64 1.83
N LEU A 10 60.15 -1.49 1.21
CA LEU A 10 60.20 -0.19 1.90
C LEU A 10 59.62 0.95 1.07
N ARG A 11 58.68 1.68 1.72
CA ARG A 11 58.31 3.10 1.54
C ARG A 11 57.64 3.50 0.21
N SER A 12 56.76 4.49 0.14
CA SER A 12 56.05 5.35 1.09
C SER A 12 55.22 6.27 0.19
N GLU A 13 54.03 6.67 0.64
CA GLU A 13 53.45 7.99 0.34
C GLU A 13 53.34 8.39 -1.15
N LEU A 14 52.36 7.82 -1.84
CA LEU A 14 51.59 8.64 -2.77
C LEU A 14 50.26 8.96 -2.09
N ASP A 15 50.27 10.08 -1.36
CA ASP A 15 49.09 10.80 -0.94
C ASP A 15 48.21 11.06 -2.17
N ILE A 16 47.15 10.27 -2.32
CA ILE A 16 46.05 10.59 -3.21
C ILE A 16 45.06 11.40 -2.36
N PRO A 17 45.03 12.75 -2.47
CA PRO A 17 44.07 13.54 -1.74
C PRO A 17 42.66 13.23 -2.24
N ASN A 18 41.90 12.61 -1.34
CA ASN A 18 40.47 12.78 -1.11
C ASN A 18 39.59 13.03 -2.36
N ALA A 19 39.10 11.95 -2.97
CA ALA A 19 38.07 11.98 -4.02
C ALA A 19 36.64 12.29 -3.49
N GLU A 20 36.49 13.14 -2.47
CA GLU A 20 35.21 13.60 -1.92
C GLU A 20 34.50 14.78 -2.62
N PRO A 21 34.94 15.40 -3.74
CA PRO A 21 34.06 16.37 -4.42
C PRO A 21 32.98 15.70 -5.28
N LEU A 22 33.24 14.52 -5.84
CA LEU A 22 32.39 13.92 -6.88
C LEU A 22 31.17 13.15 -6.34
N ARG A 23 31.20 12.72 -5.07
CA ARG A 23 30.05 12.03 -4.44
C ARG A 23 28.91 12.99 -4.07
N ILE A 24 29.24 14.19 -3.62
CA ILE A 24 28.27 15.21 -3.21
C ILE A 24 27.52 15.79 -4.42
N LEU A 25 28.20 15.99 -5.55
CA LEU A 25 27.58 16.47 -6.80
C LEU A 25 26.63 15.44 -7.43
N ARG A 26 26.96 14.14 -7.37
CA ARG A 26 26.06 13.06 -7.85
C ARG A 26 24.76 12.96 -7.04
N ARG A 27 24.81 13.20 -5.72
CA ARG A 27 23.62 13.15 -4.85
C ARG A 27 22.62 14.28 -5.11
N ARG A 28 23.09 15.48 -5.49
CA ARG A 28 22.24 16.62 -5.86
C ARG A 28 21.59 16.45 -7.24
N ALA A 29 22.32 15.92 -8.22
CA ALA A 29 21.78 15.65 -9.56
C ALA A 29 20.76 14.49 -9.59
N GLN A 30 20.86 13.53 -8.67
CA GLN A 30 19.89 12.45 -8.52
C GLN A 30 18.62 12.87 -7.77
N LYS A 31 18.70 13.85 -6.86
CA LYS A 31 17.53 14.39 -6.14
C LYS A 31 16.59 15.19 -7.04
N SER A 32 17.13 15.94 -8.01
CA SER A 32 16.33 16.75 -8.96
C SER A 32 15.74 15.95 -10.12
N LYS A 33 16.23 14.73 -10.36
CA LYS A 33 15.72 13.78 -11.36
C LYS A 33 14.73 12.75 -10.80
N ARG A 34 14.24 12.93 -9.56
CA ARG A 34 12.97 12.32 -9.14
C ARG A 34 11.87 12.99 -9.97
N LEU A 35 11.70 12.42 -11.16
CA LEU A 35 10.63 12.57 -12.11
C LEU A 35 9.50 13.45 -11.56
N LYS A 36 9.38 14.67 -12.10
CA LYS A 36 8.09 15.34 -12.20
C LYS A 36 7.25 14.46 -13.13
N CYS A 37 6.81 13.28 -12.69
CA CYS A 37 5.83 12.49 -13.42
C CYS A 37 4.61 13.41 -13.53
N PRO A 38 4.24 13.86 -14.74
CA PRO A 38 3.01 14.61 -14.89
C PRO A 38 1.90 13.73 -14.31
N ARG A 39 1.13 14.26 -13.35
CA ARG A 39 -0.06 13.55 -12.88
C ARG A 39 -0.88 13.23 -14.13
N PRO A 40 -1.24 11.96 -14.39
CA PRO A 40 -2.05 11.63 -15.55
C PRO A 40 -3.32 12.50 -15.51
N SER A 41 -3.66 13.11 -16.63
CA SER A 41 -4.79 14.05 -16.70
C SER A 41 -6.15 13.34 -16.66
N LYS A 42 -6.19 12.03 -16.96
CA LYS A 42 -7.40 11.24 -17.09
C LYS A 42 -7.43 10.09 -16.10
N ILE A 43 -8.59 9.88 -15.48
CA ILE A 43 -8.86 8.75 -14.59
C ILE A 43 -8.99 7.48 -15.46
N PRO A 44 -8.30 6.37 -15.13
CA PRO A 44 -8.45 5.13 -15.86
C PRO A 44 -9.87 4.56 -15.74
N THR A 45 -10.45 4.12 -16.85
CA THR A 45 -11.79 3.51 -16.91
C THR A 45 -11.77 2.01 -16.59
N GLN A 46 -10.64 1.34 -16.81
CA GLN A 46 -10.48 -0.07 -16.49
C GLN A 46 -10.11 -0.27 -15.02
N TYR A 47 -10.82 -1.15 -14.32
CA TYR A 47 -10.62 -1.43 -12.90
C TYR A 47 -9.16 -1.72 -12.53
N LYS A 48 -8.50 -2.62 -13.29
CA LYS A 48 -7.12 -3.04 -13.02
C LYS A 48 -6.11 -1.88 -13.11
N ALA A 49 -6.37 -0.92 -14.00
CA ALA A 49 -5.56 0.29 -14.13
C ALA A 49 -5.91 1.30 -13.03
N TYR A 50 -7.21 1.45 -12.72
CA TYR A 50 -7.69 2.37 -11.70
C TYR A 50 -7.15 2.03 -10.31
N ILE A 51 -7.25 0.77 -9.88
CA ILE A 51 -6.80 0.36 -8.53
C ILE A 51 -5.28 0.51 -8.32
N LYS A 52 -4.51 0.54 -9.42
CA LYS A 52 -3.06 0.76 -9.42
C LYS A 52 -2.68 2.24 -9.64
N SER A 53 -3.66 3.10 -9.84
CA SER A 53 -3.44 4.51 -10.19
C SER A 53 -3.25 5.41 -8.97
N VAL A 54 -2.68 6.58 -9.21
CA VAL A 54 -2.60 7.67 -8.23
C VAL A 54 -3.99 8.13 -7.77
N PHE A 55 -4.99 8.09 -8.65
CA PHE A 55 -6.36 8.50 -8.34
C PHE A 55 -6.98 7.63 -7.24
N TRP A 56 -6.81 6.31 -7.32
CA TRP A 56 -7.29 5.42 -6.25
C TRP A 56 -6.53 5.63 -4.95
N SER A 57 -5.21 5.85 -5.03
CA SER A 57 -4.40 6.15 -3.85
C SER A 57 -4.93 7.39 -3.11
N GLU A 58 -5.16 8.48 -3.84
CA GLU A 58 -5.72 9.73 -3.30
C GLU A 58 -7.16 9.56 -2.80
N ARG A 59 -8.01 8.82 -3.54
CA ARG A 59 -9.40 8.54 -3.16
C ARG A 59 -9.46 7.81 -1.82
N ARG A 60 -8.59 6.81 -1.65
CA ARG A 60 -8.46 6.00 -0.44
C ARG A 60 -7.91 6.80 0.73
N GLU A 61 -6.89 7.62 0.51
CA GLU A 61 -6.37 8.52 1.54
C GLU A 61 -7.43 9.52 2.01
N ARG A 62 -8.17 10.13 1.08
CA ARG A 62 -9.28 11.04 1.39
C ARG A 62 -10.36 10.35 2.23
N TYR A 63 -10.72 9.11 1.91
CA TYR A 63 -11.67 8.32 2.70
C TYR A 63 -11.15 8.11 4.12
N PHE A 64 -9.92 7.60 4.27
CA PHE A 64 -9.37 7.28 5.60
C PHE A 64 -9.14 8.51 6.46
N ARG A 65 -8.82 9.67 5.87
CA ARG A 65 -8.73 10.93 6.60
C ARG A 65 -10.08 11.36 7.20
N LYS A 66 -11.19 11.02 6.55
CA LYS A 66 -12.54 11.40 6.98
C LYS A 66 -13.16 10.39 7.96
N HIS A 67 -12.98 9.10 7.72
CA HIS A 67 -13.69 8.03 8.45
C HIS A 67 -12.79 7.20 9.39
N GLY A 68 -11.48 7.41 9.34
CA GLY A 68 -10.51 6.57 10.02
C GLY A 68 -10.19 5.27 9.27
N LYS A 69 -9.15 4.56 9.72
CA LYS A 69 -8.61 3.35 9.08
C LYS A 69 -8.73 2.14 10.01
N ARG A 70 -9.96 1.65 10.17
CA ARG A 70 -10.28 0.46 10.97
C ARG A 70 -11.22 -0.46 10.22
N CYS A 71 -11.03 -1.77 10.35
CA CYS A 71 -11.94 -2.74 9.75
C CYS A 71 -13.35 -2.60 10.35
N ALA A 72 -14.38 -2.59 9.51
CA ALA A 72 -15.76 -2.51 9.95
C ALA A 72 -16.23 -3.74 10.77
N VAL A 73 -15.52 -4.87 10.67
CA VAL A 73 -15.84 -6.13 11.37
C VAL A 73 -15.02 -6.25 12.66
N CYS A 74 -13.74 -6.61 12.57
CA CYS A 74 -12.92 -6.85 13.77
C CYS A 74 -12.22 -5.61 14.35
N ARG A 75 -12.44 -4.41 13.79
CA ARG A 75 -11.83 -3.14 14.24
C ARG A 75 -10.30 -3.05 14.18
N THR A 76 -9.58 -4.05 13.65
CA THR A 76 -8.13 -3.96 13.42
C THR A 76 -7.77 -2.74 12.56
N THR A 77 -6.57 -2.20 12.76
CA THR A 77 -5.99 -1.10 11.95
C THR A 77 -4.99 -1.60 10.91
N GLU A 78 -4.71 -2.91 10.89
CA GLU A 78 -3.70 -3.51 10.04
C GLU A 78 -4.29 -4.04 8.73
N GLY A 79 -3.54 -3.91 7.63
CA GLY A 79 -3.93 -4.47 6.33
C GLY A 79 -5.28 -3.98 5.79
N ILE A 80 -5.68 -2.74 6.09
CA ILE A 80 -6.99 -2.18 5.71
C ILE A 80 -7.02 -1.75 4.25
N ASN A 81 -7.99 -2.29 3.53
CA ASN A 81 -8.37 -1.94 2.18
C ASN A 81 -9.79 -1.37 2.15
N LEU A 82 -10.12 -0.64 1.09
CA LEU A 82 -11.49 -0.21 0.84
C LEU A 82 -12.17 -1.21 -0.08
N HIS A 83 -13.13 -1.94 0.50
CA HIS A 83 -14.08 -2.76 -0.21
C HIS A 83 -15.02 -1.88 -1.03
N HIS A 84 -15.18 -2.20 -2.31
CA HIS A 84 -16.17 -1.53 -3.15
C HIS A 84 -17.49 -2.26 -3.03
N LYS A 85 -18.50 -1.59 -2.47
CA LYS A 85 -19.88 -2.09 -2.47
C LYS A 85 -20.51 -1.93 -3.84
N VAL A 86 -20.11 -0.92 -4.61
CA VAL A 86 -20.55 -0.72 -5.99
C VAL A 86 -19.37 -0.38 -6.90
N TYR A 87 -19.32 -1.03 -8.06
CA TYR A 87 -18.35 -0.76 -9.10
C TYR A 87 -18.93 0.16 -10.19
N GLY A 88 -18.09 1.04 -10.74
CA GLY A 88 -18.37 1.72 -12.01
C GLY A 88 -18.12 3.23 -12.04
N ASN A 89 -18.05 3.91 -10.88
CA ASN A 89 -17.87 5.37 -10.84
C ASN A 89 -16.45 5.80 -10.42
N TYR A 90 -15.43 5.26 -11.09
CA TYR A 90 -14.03 5.40 -10.68
C TYR A 90 -13.60 6.86 -10.52
N GLY A 91 -13.10 7.21 -9.33
CA GLY A 91 -12.63 8.53 -8.95
C GLY A 91 -13.71 9.45 -8.36
N SER A 92 -14.98 9.13 -8.60
CA SER A 92 -16.15 9.88 -8.11
C SER A 92 -17.08 8.99 -7.27
N GLU A 93 -16.59 7.86 -6.76
CA GLU A 93 -17.40 6.95 -5.95
C GLU A 93 -17.86 7.67 -4.68
N PRO A 94 -19.15 7.60 -4.32
CA PRO A 94 -19.64 8.02 -3.02
C PRO A 94 -18.88 7.31 -1.89
N ASP A 95 -18.63 8.00 -0.77
CA ASP A 95 -18.08 7.33 0.42
C ASP A 95 -18.96 6.18 0.87
N ALA A 96 -20.29 6.33 0.71
CA ALA A 96 -21.27 5.30 1.03
C ALA A 96 -21.12 4.03 0.18
N ASP A 97 -20.32 4.03 -0.90
CA ASP A 97 -20.05 2.85 -1.72
C ASP A 97 -18.72 2.18 -1.39
N LEU A 98 -17.98 2.73 -0.42
CA LEU A 98 -16.73 2.18 0.06
C LEU A 98 -16.90 1.72 1.51
N MET A 99 -16.15 0.69 1.90
CA MET A 99 -16.15 0.20 3.27
C MET A 99 -14.77 -0.31 3.68
N PRO A 100 -14.21 0.10 4.83
CA PRO A 100 -12.90 -0.34 5.25
C PRO A 100 -12.96 -1.78 5.79
N LEU A 101 -12.27 -2.70 5.13
CA LEU A 101 -12.12 -4.10 5.58
C LEU A 101 -10.63 -4.47 5.61
N CYS A 102 -10.24 -5.29 6.58
CA CYS A 102 -8.91 -5.92 6.56
C CYS A 102 -8.88 -7.02 5.49
N GLY A 103 -7.68 -7.46 5.11
CA GLY A 103 -7.50 -8.52 4.11
C GLY A 103 -8.33 -9.78 4.38
N ARG A 104 -8.40 -10.23 5.65
CA ARG A 104 -9.18 -11.41 6.05
C ARG A 104 -10.66 -11.27 5.71
N HIS A 105 -11.31 -10.22 6.21
CA HIS A 105 -12.74 -9.99 5.96
C HIS A 105 -13.05 -9.62 4.52
N HIS A 106 -12.12 -8.92 3.85
CA HIS A 106 -12.28 -8.61 2.44
C HIS A 106 -12.29 -9.88 1.59
N ILE A 107 -11.35 -10.80 1.81
CA ILE A 107 -11.32 -12.09 1.11
C ILE A 107 -12.51 -12.95 1.52
N GLY A 108 -12.82 -13.04 2.82
CA GLY A 108 -13.96 -13.79 3.34
C GLY A 108 -15.27 -13.40 2.67
N PHE A 109 -15.53 -12.09 2.56
CA PHE A 109 -16.69 -11.56 1.84
C PHE A 109 -16.74 -12.06 0.38
N HIS A 110 -15.66 -11.87 -0.39
CA HIS A 110 -15.63 -12.25 -1.80
C HIS A 110 -15.68 -13.78 -2.00
N THR A 111 -15.17 -14.56 -1.05
CA THR A 111 -15.30 -16.02 -1.07
C THR A 111 -16.76 -16.45 -0.88
N GLN A 112 -17.52 -15.77 -0.02
CA GLN A 112 -18.92 -16.12 0.28
C GLN A 112 -19.92 -15.58 -0.74
N HIS A 113 -19.78 -14.31 -1.15
CA HIS A 113 -20.78 -13.61 -1.97
C HIS A 113 -20.36 -13.44 -3.44
N GLY A 114 -19.10 -13.71 -3.78
CA GLY A 114 -18.53 -13.41 -5.09
C GLY A 114 -18.36 -11.91 -5.35
N VAL A 115 -17.99 -11.56 -6.59
CA VAL A 115 -17.87 -10.15 -7.03
C VAL A 115 -19.03 -9.81 -7.96
N LYS A 116 -19.84 -8.83 -7.58
CA LYS A 116 -20.98 -8.31 -8.38
C LYS A 116 -20.82 -6.81 -8.60
N ARG A 117 -21.61 -6.25 -9.51
CA ARG A 117 -21.61 -4.80 -9.78
C ARG A 117 -22.11 -3.99 -8.58
N ASP A 118 -23.16 -4.45 -7.92
CA ASP A 118 -23.70 -3.90 -6.68
C ASP A 118 -23.76 -5.02 -5.64
N MET A 119 -23.12 -4.79 -4.50
CA MET A 119 -22.96 -5.69 -3.37
C MET A 119 -23.36 -4.98 -2.06
N ARG A 120 -24.14 -3.89 -2.11
CA ARG A 120 -24.50 -3.12 -0.92
C ARG A 120 -25.22 -3.97 0.12
N ALA A 121 -26.24 -4.73 -0.31
CA ALA A 121 -27.01 -5.61 0.57
C ALA A 121 -26.13 -6.74 1.14
N ASP A 122 -25.43 -7.47 0.26
CA ASP A 122 -24.49 -8.53 0.64
C ASP A 122 -23.45 -8.03 1.68
N THR A 123 -22.90 -6.84 1.45
CA THR A 123 -21.88 -6.26 2.34
C THR A 123 -22.46 -5.94 3.71
N ALA A 124 -23.68 -5.38 3.75
CA ALA A 124 -24.32 -5.05 5.01
C ALA A 124 -24.59 -6.32 5.82
N GLU A 125 -25.18 -7.34 5.18
CA GLU A 125 -25.44 -8.65 5.79
C GLU A 125 -24.16 -9.27 6.35
N TYR A 126 -23.10 -9.35 5.54
CA TYR A 126 -21.82 -9.91 5.96
C TYR A 126 -21.20 -9.17 7.15
N VAL A 127 -21.20 -7.83 7.12
CA VAL A 127 -20.58 -7.04 8.18
C VAL A 127 -21.35 -7.18 9.49
N HIS A 128 -22.68 -7.18 9.45
CA HIS A 128 -23.50 -7.38 10.63
C HIS A 128 -23.32 -8.79 11.23
N GLY A 129 -23.33 -9.83 10.39
CA GLY A 129 -23.13 -11.21 10.83
C GLY A 129 -21.72 -11.45 11.39
N ALA A 130 -20.68 -11.12 10.61
CA ALA A 130 -19.30 -11.37 11.02
C ALA A 130 -18.88 -10.51 12.23
N ALA A 131 -19.45 -9.31 12.40
CA ALA A 131 -19.15 -8.48 13.57
C ALA A 131 -19.74 -9.09 14.86
N PHE A 132 -20.93 -9.70 14.77
CA PHE A 132 -21.55 -10.39 15.89
C PHE A 132 -20.72 -11.59 16.34
N GLU A 133 -20.23 -12.40 15.40
CA GLU A 133 -19.38 -13.55 15.69
C GLU A 133 -18.06 -13.14 16.36
N GLU A 134 -17.36 -12.15 15.82
CA GLU A 134 -16.11 -11.64 16.40
C GLU A 134 -16.30 -11.04 17.80
N GLU A 135 -17.42 -10.38 18.05
CA GLU A 135 -17.76 -9.84 19.36
C GLU A 135 -18.07 -10.94 20.36
N ALA A 136 -18.86 -11.95 19.98
CA ALA A 136 -19.13 -13.11 20.80
C ALA A 136 -17.83 -13.84 21.19
N GLU A 137 -16.95 -14.10 20.24
CA GLU A 137 -15.65 -14.71 20.53
C GLU A 137 -14.79 -13.86 21.48
N ARG A 138 -14.79 -12.53 21.30
CA ARG A 138 -14.04 -11.62 22.18
C ARG A 138 -14.56 -11.68 23.62
N VAL A 139 -15.88 -11.71 23.82
CA VAL A 139 -16.49 -11.84 25.15
C VAL A 139 -16.09 -13.17 25.77
N MET A 140 -16.21 -14.28 25.02
CA MET A 140 -15.84 -15.61 25.50
C MET A 140 -14.36 -15.74 25.87
N ARG A 141 -13.45 -15.06 25.15
CA ARG A 141 -12.01 -15.02 25.48
C ARG A 141 -11.65 -14.16 26.70
N SER A 142 -12.60 -13.38 27.23
CA SER A 142 -12.39 -12.47 28.36
C SER A 142 -12.93 -13.02 29.69
N ILE A 143 -13.46 -14.25 29.68
CA ILE A 143 -13.95 -15.01 30.83
C ILE A 143 -12.88 -16.04 31.20
#